data_AF-A0A813RK26-F1
#
_entry.id   AF-A0A813RK26-F1
#
_cell.length_a   1.000
_cell.length_b   1.000
_cell.length_c   1.000
_cell.angle_alpha   90.00
_cell.angle_beta   90.00
_cell.angle_gamma   90.00
#
_symmetry.space_group_name_H-M   'P 1'
#
loop_
_entity.id
_entity.type
_entity.pdbx_description
1 polymer ?
#
loop_
_entity_poly.entity_id
_entity_poly.type
_entity_poly.pdbx_seq_one_letter_code
_entity_poly.pdbx_strand_id
1 'polypeptide(L)'
;MTFAADGNGYALTNDGNQLIRFTTGDNPVVTNLGALVDRSSIAAQQKQQVQDPYSFRCIPQVHGASKDVFENVLNVFLREINSVTDNPNIFPDEDLIVSGGNFHGQPLALHLDFLSIAMSEIGNISERRTYQLISGQRGLPLFLVKEAGLNSGFMIPQYTAAGIIPKPALLQVAGNICVTEIGLSVNSHLGPS
;
A
#
# COMPACT_ATOMS: atom_id res chain seq x y z
N MET A 1 -14.23 17.46 2.45
CA MET A 1 -13.16 16.51 2.83
C MET A 1 -12.11 17.34 3.53
N THR A 2 -12.10 17.33 4.86
CA THR A 2 -11.23 18.21 5.65
C THR A 2 -10.14 17.34 6.28
N PHE A 3 -8.95 17.33 5.70
CA PHE A 3 -7.76 17.27 6.54
C PHE A 3 -7.63 18.70 7.08
N ALA A 4 -8.05 18.96 8.31
CA ALA A 4 -7.85 20.29 8.86
C ALA A 4 -6.36 20.35 9.17
N ALA A 5 -5.60 21.11 8.40
CA ALA A 5 -4.41 21.70 8.97
C ALA A 5 -4.87 22.81 9.89
N ASP A 6 -4.61 22.62 11.17
CA ASP A 6 -4.40 23.70 12.13
C ASP A 6 -3.11 24.51 11.82
N GLY A 7 -2.66 24.52 10.55
CA GLY A 7 -1.38 25.07 10.15
C GLY A 7 -0.17 24.19 10.49
N ASN A 8 -0.33 22.99 11.08
CA ASN A 8 0.79 22.15 11.49
C ASN A 8 0.74 20.68 11.02
N GLY A 9 -0.09 20.32 10.03
CA GLY A 9 0.18 19.13 9.20
C GLY A 9 0.00 17.73 9.82
N TYR A 10 -0.66 17.59 10.97
CA TYR A 10 -1.04 16.29 11.54
C TYR A 10 -2.49 16.31 12.02
N ALA A 11 -3.24 15.24 11.75
CA ALA A 11 -4.54 15.05 12.39
C ALA A 11 -4.35 14.45 13.80
N LEU A 12 -4.35 15.31 14.82
CA LEU A 12 -4.80 14.99 16.17
C LEU A 12 -5.75 16.08 16.67
N THR A 13 -6.67 15.68 17.53
CA THR A 13 -7.81 16.45 18.02
C THR A 13 -7.42 17.59 18.97
N ASN A 14 -8.42 18.40 19.31
CA ASN A 14 -8.44 19.65 20.09
C ASN A 14 -7.92 19.56 21.55
N ASP A 15 -7.05 18.61 21.90
CA ASP A 15 -6.66 18.31 23.28
C ASP A 15 -5.15 18.08 23.50
N GLY A 16 -4.32 18.33 22.49
CA GLY A 16 -2.92 18.73 22.70
C GLY A 16 -1.99 17.74 23.41
N ASN A 17 -2.29 16.43 23.49
CA ASN A 17 -1.44 15.57 24.34
C ASN A 17 -1.24 14.09 23.98
N GLN A 18 -1.49 13.61 22.75
CA GLN A 18 -1.09 12.23 22.37
C GLN A 18 -0.70 12.08 20.90
N LEU A 19 0.60 12.24 20.61
CA LEU A 19 1.24 11.88 19.34
C LEU A 19 1.11 10.36 19.10
N ILE A 20 0.28 9.93 18.13
CA ILE A 20 0.34 8.54 17.67
C ILE A 20 1.45 8.42 16.62
N ARG A 21 2.59 8.00 17.14
CA ARG A 21 3.81 7.53 16.49
C ARG A 21 3.52 6.52 15.37
N PHE A 22 4.10 6.72 14.18
CA PHE A 22 4.57 5.62 13.34
C PHE A 22 6.07 5.82 13.17
N THR A 23 6.86 5.00 13.86
CA THR A 23 8.26 4.80 13.50
C THR A 23 8.46 3.31 13.36
N THR A 24 9.13 2.89 12.30
CA THR A 24 10.27 1.97 12.45
C THR A 24 11.32 2.28 11.37
N GLY A 25 12.15 3.30 11.64
CA GLY A 25 13.34 3.72 10.90
C GLY A 25 13.92 5.01 11.50
N ASP A 26 15.20 5.33 11.26
CA ASP A 26 15.89 6.49 11.85
C ASP A 26 15.27 7.85 11.46
N ASN A 27 14.46 7.90 10.39
CA ASN A 27 13.79 9.11 9.92
C ASN A 27 12.27 8.92 9.86
N PRO A 28 11.47 9.60 10.70
CA PRO A 28 10.02 9.58 10.60
C PRO A 28 9.58 10.34 9.33
N VAL A 29 9.05 9.63 8.34
CA VAL A 29 8.44 10.29 7.17
C VAL A 29 6.98 10.59 7.46
N VAL A 30 6.69 11.88 7.55
CA VAL A 30 5.33 12.36 7.77
C VAL A 30 4.75 12.78 6.44
N THR A 31 3.71 12.06 6.01
CA THR A 31 2.88 12.50 4.90
C THR A 31 1.95 13.62 5.38
N ASN A 32 2.32 14.87 5.13
CA ASN A 32 1.46 16.03 5.40
C ASN A 32 0.35 16.11 4.34
N LEU A 33 -0.76 15.40 4.60
CA LEU A 33 -1.98 15.51 3.79
C LEU A 33 -2.73 16.83 4.02
N GLY A 34 -2.40 17.57 5.10
CA GLY A 34 -2.93 18.91 5.37
C GLY A 34 -2.63 19.87 4.22
N ALA A 35 -1.38 19.88 3.74
CA ALA A 35 -0.95 20.75 2.65
C ALA A 35 -1.84 20.67 1.38
N LEU A 36 -2.46 19.51 1.12
CA LEU A 36 -3.35 19.30 -0.03
C LEU A 36 -4.71 20.00 0.12
N VAL A 37 -5.08 20.40 1.33
CA VAL A 37 -6.39 20.97 1.66
C VAL A 37 -6.32 22.25 2.50
N ASP A 38 -5.12 22.74 2.82
CA ASP A 38 -4.88 24.01 3.54
C ASP A 38 -5.64 25.21 2.95
N ARG A 39 -5.87 25.21 1.63
CA ARG A 39 -6.56 26.27 0.90
C ARG A 39 -7.98 25.90 0.46
N SER A 40 -8.51 24.78 0.95
CA SER A 40 -9.81 24.29 0.54
C SER A 40 -10.92 24.97 1.33
N SER A 41 -11.74 25.76 0.62
CA SER A 41 -12.95 26.35 1.19
C SER A 41 -13.95 25.30 1.70
N ILE A 42 -13.94 24.10 1.12
CA ILE A 42 -14.75 22.95 1.56
C ILE A 42 -14.18 22.36 2.85
N ALA A 43 -12.86 22.32 2.98
CA ALA A 43 -12.21 21.83 4.19
C ALA A 43 -12.48 22.75 5.39
N ALA A 44 -12.48 24.07 5.15
CA ALA A 44 -12.69 25.10 6.18
C ALA A 44 -14.15 25.21 6.69
N GLN A 45 -15.11 24.50 6.10
CA GLN A 45 -16.52 24.56 6.53
C GLN A 45 -16.71 23.96 7.93
N GLN A 46 -17.65 24.54 8.69
CA GLN A 46 -18.01 24.04 10.01
C GLN A 46 -18.57 22.61 9.89
N LYS A 47 -17.97 21.67 10.63
CA LYS A 47 -18.40 20.27 10.62
C LYS A 47 -19.72 20.13 11.39
N GLN A 48 -20.69 19.44 10.78
CA GLN A 48 -21.91 19.01 11.45
C GLN A 48 -21.74 17.69 12.22
N GLN A 49 -20.73 16.90 11.86
CA GLN A 49 -20.49 15.56 12.41
C GLN A 49 -19.32 15.60 13.39
N VAL A 50 -19.46 14.86 14.50
CA VAL A 50 -18.44 14.80 15.56
C VAL A 50 -17.17 14.10 15.09
N GLN A 51 -17.29 13.06 14.26
CA GLN A 51 -16.16 12.30 13.74
C GLN A 51 -16.32 11.96 12.26
N ASP A 52 -15.19 11.85 11.56
CA ASP A 52 -15.13 11.36 10.19
C ASP A 52 -15.07 9.82 10.16
N PRO A 53 -15.57 9.17 9.09
CA PRO A 53 -15.54 7.71 8.99
C PRO A 53 -14.08 7.22 8.98
N TYR A 54 -13.88 5.99 9.47
CA TYR A 54 -12.55 5.38 9.60
C TYR A 54 -11.70 5.48 8.32
N SER A 55 -12.29 5.21 7.16
CA SER A 55 -11.61 5.23 5.86
C SER A 55 -11.03 6.60 5.46
N PHE A 56 -11.46 7.68 6.13
CA PHE A 56 -10.92 9.03 6.00
C PHE A 56 -9.98 9.40 7.15
N ARG A 57 -10.39 9.10 8.39
CA ARG A 57 -9.59 9.44 9.58
C ARG A 57 -8.28 8.67 9.64
N CYS A 58 -8.28 7.43 9.16
CA CYS A 58 -7.14 6.52 9.24
C CYS A 58 -6.29 6.48 7.96
N ILE A 59 -6.43 7.47 7.06
CA ILE A 59 -5.60 7.57 5.87
C ILE A 59 -4.10 7.61 6.24
N PRO A 60 -3.63 8.50 7.14
CA PRO A 60 -2.21 8.55 7.49
C PRO A 60 -1.68 7.23 8.05
N GLN A 61 -2.46 6.56 8.90
CA GLN A 61 -2.11 5.29 9.55
C GLN A 61 -1.93 4.19 8.51
N VAL A 62 -2.90 4.00 7.62
CA VAL A 62 -2.87 2.92 6.63
C VAL A 62 -1.86 3.22 5.51
N HIS A 63 -1.81 4.46 5.02
CA HIS A 63 -0.88 4.81 3.93
C HIS A 63 0.56 4.88 4.42
N GLY A 64 0.79 5.33 5.66
CA GLY A 64 2.11 5.32 6.30
C GLY A 64 2.66 3.91 6.40
N ALA A 65 1.90 2.97 6.98
CA ALA A 65 2.32 1.58 7.08
C ALA A 65 2.60 0.95 5.69
N SER A 66 1.75 1.18 4.69
CA SER A 66 2.00 0.67 3.34
C SER A 66 3.22 1.30 2.67
N LYS A 67 3.51 2.59 2.96
CA LYS A 67 4.70 3.27 2.47
C LYS A 67 5.98 2.70 3.09
N ASP A 68 5.97 2.37 4.38
CA ASP A 68 7.12 1.75 5.04
C ASP A 68 7.45 0.39 4.40
N VAL A 69 6.41 -0.41 4.10
CA VAL A 69 6.59 -1.66 3.35
C VAL A 69 7.18 -1.38 1.98
N PHE A 70 6.64 -0.42 1.22
CA PHE A 70 7.17 -0.06 -0.09
C PHE A 70 8.64 0.34 -0.04
N GLU A 71 9.05 1.17 0.92
CA GLU A 71 10.44 1.60 1.07
C GLU A 71 11.37 0.43 1.44
N ASN A 72 10.92 -0.47 2.30
CA ASN A 72 11.65 -1.70 2.61
C ASN A 72 11.86 -2.58 1.36
N VAL A 73 10.79 -2.82 0.59
CA VAL A 73 10.85 -3.62 -0.64
C VAL A 73 11.71 -2.95 -1.70
N LEU A 74 11.61 -1.63 -1.86
CA LEU A 74 12.46 -0.86 -2.76
C LEU A 74 13.94 -1.02 -2.40
N ASN A 75 14.29 -0.96 -1.12
CA ASN A 75 15.67 -1.16 -0.68
C ASN A 75 16.18 -2.57 -0.99
N VAL A 76 15.36 -3.61 -0.87
CA VAL A 76 15.74 -4.97 -1.26
C VAL A 76 15.88 -5.08 -2.77
N PHE A 77 14.92 -4.55 -3.52
CA PHE A 77 14.96 -4.52 -4.98
C PHE A 77 16.22 -3.83 -5.51
N LEU A 78 16.59 -2.68 -4.93
CA LEU A 78 17.81 -1.95 -5.28
C LEU A 78 19.08 -2.71 -4.93
N ARG A 79 19.09 -3.53 -3.88
CA ARG A 79 20.26 -4.39 -3.58
C ARG A 79 20.38 -5.52 -4.60
N GLU A 80 19.27 -6.16 -4.92
CA GLU A 80 19.23 -7.33 -5.80
C GLU A 80 19.55 -6.96 -7.25
N ILE A 81 19.06 -5.81 -7.76
CA ILE A 81 19.40 -5.36 -9.12
C ILE A 81 20.88 -4.98 -9.27
N ASN A 82 21.57 -4.71 -8.16
CA ASN A 82 23.00 -4.38 -8.12
C ASN A 82 23.86 -5.55 -7.59
N SER A 83 23.29 -6.74 -7.36
CA SER A 83 24.04 -7.91 -6.90
C SER A 83 24.55 -8.76 -8.07
N VAL A 84 25.57 -9.57 -7.81
CA VAL A 84 26.02 -10.59 -8.77
C VAL A 84 25.18 -11.84 -8.55
N THR A 85 24.17 -12.03 -9.40
CA THR A 85 23.25 -13.17 -9.35
C THR A 85 23.67 -14.33 -10.26
N ASP A 86 24.81 -14.21 -10.96
CA ASP A 86 25.33 -15.25 -11.84
C ASP A 86 26.01 -16.38 -11.04
N ASN A 87 26.29 -17.50 -11.70
CA ASN A 87 27.03 -18.63 -11.15
C ASN A 87 27.76 -19.42 -12.25
N PRO A 88 29.08 -19.71 -12.12
CA PRO A 88 29.95 -19.43 -10.98
C PRO A 88 30.49 -17.99 -10.94
N ASN A 89 30.83 -17.52 -9.75
CA ASN A 89 31.52 -16.26 -9.56
C ASN A 89 33.02 -16.43 -9.79
N ILE A 90 33.62 -15.55 -10.58
CA ILE A 90 35.05 -15.57 -10.91
C ILE A 90 35.74 -14.39 -10.20
N PHE A 91 36.80 -14.67 -9.46
CA PHE A 91 37.64 -13.69 -8.77
C PHE A 91 39.08 -13.77 -9.32
N PRO A 92 39.39 -13.04 -10.41
CA PRO A 92 40.65 -13.19 -11.14
C PRO A 92 41.90 -12.84 -10.31
N ASP A 93 41.80 -11.81 -9.47
CA ASP A 93 42.91 -11.35 -8.62
C ASP A 93 43.29 -12.38 -7.54
N GLU A 94 42.39 -13.31 -7.24
CA GLU A 94 42.55 -14.37 -6.24
C GLU A 94 42.76 -15.76 -6.87
N ASP A 95 42.77 -15.86 -8.21
CA ASP A 95 42.77 -17.13 -8.98
C ASP A 95 41.68 -18.11 -8.47
N LEU A 96 40.50 -17.56 -8.15
CA LEU A 96 39.43 -18.28 -7.44
C LEU A 96 38.12 -18.31 -8.25
N ILE A 97 37.51 -19.49 -8.32
CA ILE A 97 36.16 -19.70 -8.88
C ILE A 97 35.27 -20.25 -7.78
N VAL A 98 34.17 -19.55 -7.49
CA VAL A 98 33.22 -19.92 -6.43
C VAL A 98 31.87 -20.28 -7.05
N SER A 99 31.41 -21.51 -6.81
CA SER A 99 30.03 -21.91 -7.08
C SER A 99 29.15 -21.57 -5.88
N GLY A 100 28.03 -20.89 -6.11
CA GLY A 100 27.10 -20.43 -5.10
C GLY A 100 25.64 -20.44 -5.57
N GLY A 101 24.75 -19.88 -4.75
CA GLY A 101 23.31 -19.86 -4.98
C GLY A 101 22.73 -18.47 -5.24
N ASN A 102 23.54 -17.50 -5.65
CA ASN A 102 23.13 -16.09 -5.77
C ASN A 102 22.03 -15.86 -6.82
N PHE A 103 21.79 -16.81 -7.72
CA PHE A 103 20.68 -16.79 -8.66
C PHE A 103 19.31 -17.00 -8.00
N HIS A 104 19.25 -17.40 -6.72
CA HIS A 104 17.99 -17.69 -6.04
C HIS A 104 17.28 -16.41 -5.60
N GLY A 105 16.19 -16.05 -6.27
CA GLY A 105 15.40 -14.84 -6.00
C GLY A 105 14.51 -14.86 -4.74
N GLN A 106 14.84 -15.65 -3.71
CA GLN A 106 14.04 -15.72 -2.49
C GLN A 106 13.91 -14.37 -1.77
N PRO A 107 14.96 -13.52 -1.72
CA PRO A 107 14.84 -12.20 -1.13
C PRO A 107 13.76 -11.36 -1.83
N LEU A 108 13.77 -11.28 -3.16
CA LEU A 108 12.74 -10.52 -3.90
C LEU A 108 11.34 -11.08 -3.68
N ALA A 109 11.19 -12.39 -3.74
CA ALA A 109 9.91 -13.06 -3.60
C ALA A 109 9.16 -12.73 -2.31
N LEU A 110 9.80 -12.94 -1.16
CA LEU A 110 9.19 -12.67 0.15
C LEU A 110 8.78 -11.20 0.31
N HIS A 111 9.57 -10.30 -0.27
CA HIS A 111 9.32 -8.87 -0.20
C HIS A 111 8.18 -8.44 -1.14
N LEU A 112 8.07 -9.04 -2.33
CA LEU A 112 6.95 -8.78 -3.25
C LEU A 112 5.62 -9.31 -2.73
N ASP A 113 5.64 -10.42 -1.99
CA ASP A 113 4.46 -10.93 -1.28
C ASP A 113 4.02 -9.94 -0.20
N PHE A 114 4.98 -9.42 0.56
CA PHE A 114 4.69 -8.41 1.57
C PHE A 114 4.15 -7.10 0.97
N LEU A 115 4.71 -6.67 -0.17
CA LEU A 115 4.20 -5.53 -0.94
C LEU A 115 2.77 -5.76 -1.39
N SER A 116 2.45 -6.97 -1.87
CA SER A 116 1.10 -7.32 -2.33
C SER A 116 0.05 -7.17 -1.21
N ILE A 117 0.40 -7.55 0.02
CA ILE A 117 -0.44 -7.31 1.20
C ILE A 117 -0.61 -5.81 1.43
N ALA A 118 0.48 -5.04 1.44
CA ALA A 118 0.42 -3.60 1.67
C ALA A 118 -0.42 -2.85 0.61
N MET A 119 -0.34 -3.25 -0.65
CA MET A 119 -1.14 -2.67 -1.74
C MET A 119 -2.63 -3.03 -1.64
N SER A 120 -2.94 -4.21 -1.11
CA SER A 120 -4.33 -4.62 -0.86
C SER A 120 -5.01 -3.72 0.17
N GLU A 121 -4.29 -3.35 1.23
CA GLU A 121 -4.81 -2.44 2.26
C GLU A 121 -5.09 -1.04 1.70
N ILE A 122 -4.23 -0.54 0.80
CA ILE A 122 -4.49 0.72 0.06
C ILE A 122 -5.75 0.62 -0.79
N GLY A 123 -5.93 -0.49 -1.52
CA GLY A 123 -7.13 -0.76 -2.30
C GLY A 123 -8.39 -0.78 -1.43
N ASN A 124 -8.37 -1.58 -0.35
CA ASN A 124 -9.47 -1.73 0.60
C ASN A 124 -9.90 -0.39 1.20
N ILE A 125 -8.97 0.40 1.74
CA ILE A 125 -9.34 1.69 2.34
C ILE A 125 -9.85 2.68 1.28
N SER A 126 -9.35 2.61 0.05
CA SER A 126 -9.81 3.44 -1.06
C SER A 126 -11.26 3.13 -1.45
N GLU A 127 -11.62 1.86 -1.60
CA GLU A 127 -13.00 1.47 -1.89
C GLU A 127 -13.95 1.83 -0.78
N ARG A 128 -13.53 1.68 0.49
CA ARG A 128 -14.34 2.13 1.62
C ARG A 128 -14.58 3.64 1.59
N ARG A 129 -13.67 4.45 1.04
CA ARG A 129 -13.92 5.89 0.82
C ARG A 129 -14.92 6.10 -0.32
N THR A 130 -14.74 5.42 -1.45
CA THR A 130 -15.68 5.52 -2.58
C THR A 130 -17.09 5.14 -2.16
N TYR A 131 -17.25 4.03 -1.41
CA TYR A 131 -18.52 3.60 -0.86
C TYR A 131 -19.18 4.70 -0.01
N GLN A 132 -18.42 5.32 0.90
CA GLN A 132 -18.94 6.38 1.75
C GLN A 132 -19.42 7.59 0.94
N LEU A 133 -18.72 7.95 -0.15
CA LEU A 133 -19.11 9.05 -1.02
C LEU A 133 -20.41 8.77 -1.79
N ILE A 134 -20.59 7.54 -2.27
CA ILE A 134 -21.77 7.17 -3.07
C ILE A 134 -22.97 6.72 -2.25
N SER A 135 -22.79 6.51 -0.94
CA SER A 135 -23.81 5.96 -0.03
C SER A 135 -25.03 6.88 0.17
N GLY A 136 -25.00 8.11 -0.35
CA GLY A 136 -26.04 9.12 -0.14
C GLY A 136 -26.04 9.72 1.27
N GLN A 137 -25.03 9.42 2.08
CA GLN A 137 -24.86 10.00 3.40
C GLN A 137 -24.25 11.40 3.33
N ARG A 138 -24.33 12.14 4.43
CA ARG A 138 -23.70 13.47 4.60
C ARG A 138 -24.14 14.50 3.54
N GLY A 139 -25.39 14.42 3.10
CA GLY A 139 -25.99 15.39 2.17
C GLY A 139 -25.59 15.18 0.70
N LEU A 140 -24.94 14.07 0.38
CA LEU A 140 -24.64 13.69 -1.00
C LEU A 140 -25.82 12.95 -1.64
N PRO A 141 -26.08 13.13 -2.94
CA PRO A 141 -27.06 12.32 -3.64
C PRO A 141 -26.58 10.85 -3.73
N LEU A 142 -27.52 9.92 -3.64
CA LEU A 142 -27.23 8.49 -3.78
C LEU A 142 -26.56 8.22 -5.14
N PHE A 143 -25.48 7.42 -5.13
CA PHE A 143 -24.65 7.13 -6.31
C PHE A 143 -24.07 8.36 -7.03
N LEU A 144 -24.04 9.52 -6.36
CA LEU A 144 -23.60 10.81 -6.87
C LEU A 144 -24.30 11.22 -8.18
N VAL A 145 -25.60 10.93 -8.30
CA VAL A 145 -26.39 11.20 -9.51
C VAL A 145 -27.68 11.95 -9.20
N LYS A 146 -28.14 12.77 -10.16
CA LYS A 146 -29.48 13.37 -10.10
C LYS A 146 -30.53 12.29 -10.43
N GLU A 147 -31.68 12.33 -9.75
CA GLU A 147 -32.79 11.39 -9.98
C GLU A 147 -32.38 9.92 -9.81
N ALA A 148 -31.83 9.60 -8.64
CA ALA A 148 -31.50 8.22 -8.29
C ALA A 148 -32.73 7.31 -8.42
N GLY A 149 -32.56 6.15 -9.04
CA GLY A 149 -33.63 5.20 -9.37
C GLY A 149 -34.02 5.23 -10.86
N LEU A 150 -33.87 6.37 -11.53
CA LEU A 150 -33.88 6.46 -13.00
C LEU A 150 -32.47 6.36 -13.57
N ASN A 151 -31.50 6.98 -12.87
CA ASN A 151 -30.09 6.93 -13.24
C ASN A 151 -29.29 6.07 -12.24
N SER A 152 -28.36 5.27 -12.75
CA SER A 152 -27.52 4.39 -11.93
C SER A 152 -26.26 5.06 -11.36
N GLY A 153 -25.84 6.22 -11.90
CA GLY A 153 -24.67 6.95 -11.41
C GLY A 153 -23.42 6.08 -11.28
N PHE A 154 -22.74 6.18 -10.14
CA PHE A 154 -21.55 5.39 -9.81
C PHE A 154 -21.83 4.01 -9.21
N MET A 155 -23.07 3.52 -9.27
CA MET A 155 -23.42 2.19 -8.76
C MET A 155 -22.56 1.07 -9.40
N ILE A 156 -22.45 1.06 -10.73
CA ILE A 156 -21.70 0.01 -11.44
C ILE A 156 -20.19 0.12 -11.21
N PRO A 157 -19.55 1.30 -11.33
CA PRO A 157 -18.14 1.47 -10.96
C PRO A 157 -17.81 0.99 -9.54
N GLN A 158 -18.72 1.14 -8.56
CA GLN A 158 -18.49 0.61 -7.22
C GLN A 158 -18.45 -0.91 -7.20
N TYR A 159 -19.36 -1.59 -7.91
CA TYR A 159 -19.32 -3.05 -7.99
C TYR A 159 -18.02 -3.53 -8.63
N THR A 160 -17.54 -2.84 -9.66
CA THR A 160 -16.23 -3.12 -10.25
C THR A 160 -15.11 -2.91 -9.23
N ALA A 161 -15.08 -1.78 -8.52
CA ALA A 161 -14.07 -1.50 -7.51
C ALA A 161 -14.06 -2.55 -6.38
N ALA A 162 -15.23 -2.91 -5.86
CA ALA A 162 -15.37 -3.94 -4.84
C ALA A 162 -15.00 -5.34 -5.35
N GLY A 163 -15.20 -5.61 -6.65
CA GLY A 163 -14.87 -6.89 -7.28
C GLY A 163 -13.37 -7.08 -7.57
N ILE A 164 -12.65 -6.00 -7.90
CA ILE A 164 -11.20 -6.08 -8.22
C ILE A 164 -10.32 -6.04 -6.98
N ILE A 165 -10.82 -5.59 -5.83
CA ILE A 165 -9.99 -5.47 -4.64
C ILE A 165 -9.69 -6.87 -4.09
N PRO A 166 -8.40 -7.24 -4.08
CA PRO A 166 -8.02 -8.56 -3.63
C PRO A 166 -8.20 -8.66 -2.12
N LYS A 167 -8.67 -9.82 -1.65
CA LYS A 167 -8.68 -10.11 -0.21
C LYS A 167 -7.25 -10.47 0.21
N PRO A 168 -6.70 -9.90 1.30
CA PRO A 168 -5.33 -10.18 1.72
C PRO A 168 -5.02 -11.69 1.87
N ALA A 169 -5.99 -12.47 2.32
CA ALA A 169 -5.86 -13.93 2.45
C ALA A 169 -5.71 -14.67 1.11
N LEU A 170 -6.28 -14.16 0.01
CA LEU A 170 -6.16 -14.77 -1.31
C LEU A 170 -4.77 -14.53 -1.92
N LEU A 171 -4.14 -13.39 -1.64
CA LEU A 171 -2.80 -13.05 -2.16
C LEU A 171 -1.68 -13.81 -1.44
N GLN A 172 -1.81 -14.08 -0.14
CA GLN A 172 -0.82 -14.86 0.64
C GLN A 172 -0.59 -16.28 0.09
N VAL A 173 -1.59 -16.85 -0.57
CA VAL A 173 -1.50 -18.20 -1.14
C VAL A 173 -0.81 -18.19 -2.51
N ALA A 174 -1.00 -17.14 -3.32
CA ALA A 174 -0.53 -17.11 -4.70
C ALA A 174 0.99 -16.84 -4.83
N GLY A 175 1.54 -15.98 -3.97
CA GLY A 175 2.96 -15.59 -4.01
C GLY A 175 3.92 -16.70 -3.58
N ASN A 176 3.60 -17.34 -2.44
CA ASN A 176 4.39 -18.43 -1.88
C ASN A 176 4.51 -19.64 -2.83
N ILE A 177 3.47 -19.95 -3.62
CA ILE A 177 3.48 -21.09 -4.54
C ILE A 177 4.37 -20.81 -5.76
N CYS A 178 4.25 -19.62 -6.36
CA CYS A 178 4.93 -19.32 -7.63
C CYS A 178 6.47 -19.25 -7.48
N VAL A 179 6.98 -18.70 -6.38
CA VAL A 179 8.43 -18.56 -6.19
C VAL A 179 9.06 -19.88 -5.77
N THR A 180 8.41 -20.63 -4.88
CA THR A 180 8.90 -21.93 -4.43
C THR A 180 9.01 -22.90 -5.61
N GLU A 181 8.08 -22.84 -6.57
CA GLU A 181 8.14 -23.63 -7.81
C GLU A 181 9.20 -23.14 -8.81
N ILE A 182 9.47 -21.84 -8.93
CA ILE A 182 10.53 -21.33 -9.81
C ILE A 182 11.93 -21.69 -9.26
N GLY A 183 12.15 -21.60 -7.95
CA GLY A 183 13.42 -22.00 -7.31
C GLY A 183 13.68 -23.51 -7.31
N LEU A 184 12.62 -24.33 -7.18
CA LEU A 184 12.74 -25.79 -7.16
C LEU A 184 12.71 -26.43 -8.56
N SER A 185 11.95 -25.90 -9.52
CA SER A 185 11.82 -26.52 -10.84
C SER A 185 13.08 -26.36 -11.69
N VAL A 186 13.75 -25.20 -11.65
CA VAL A 186 15.00 -24.94 -12.39
C VAL A 186 16.14 -25.86 -11.94
N ASN A 187 16.17 -26.27 -10.66
CA ASN A 187 17.22 -27.12 -10.10
C ASN A 187 16.94 -28.64 -10.19
N SER A 188 15.71 -29.05 -10.49
CA SER A 188 15.38 -30.49 -10.58
C SER A 188 15.84 -31.16 -11.90
N HIS A 189 16.26 -30.39 -12.90
CA HIS A 189 16.60 -30.88 -14.25
C HIS A 189 18.06 -30.61 -14.70
N LEU A 190 18.91 -30.05 -13.84
CA LEU A 190 20.31 -29.71 -14.16
C LEU A 190 21.33 -30.47 -13.29
N GLY A 191 20.99 -31.70 -12.87
CA GLY A 191 21.98 -32.65 -12.35
C GLY A 191 22.71 -33.33 -13.52
N PRO A 192 24.05 -33.45 -13.50
CA PRO A 192 24.78 -34.13 -14.56
C PRO A 192 24.46 -35.64 -14.53
N SER A 193 24.02 -36.19 -15.66
CA SER A 193 24.16 -37.61 -16.02
C SER A 193 25.51 -37.84 -16.67
#